data_AF-A0A4Q5T2K0-F1
#
_entry.id   AF-A0A4Q5T2K0-F1
#
_cell.length_a   1.000
_cell.length_b   1.000
_cell.length_c   1.000
_cell.angle_alpha   90.00
_cell.angle_beta   90.00
_cell.angle_gamma   90.00
#
_symmetry.space_group_name_H-M   'P 1'
#
loop_
_entity.id
_entity.type
_entity.pdbx_description
1 polymer ?
#
loop_
_entity_poly.entity_id
_entity_poly.type
_entity_poly.pdbx_seq_one_letter_code
_entity_poly.pdbx_strand_id
1 'polypeptide(L)'
;MWKSLAKFVLKNKVLLLVLLTLTTAVMGFFASKIKLSYEFARAIPTDNPKYKDYQDFKATFGDDGNTMVIGTVQKDLFTLKNFEAYCKLNNDIKKVRAVEDVLSVPGAINLQKDSLGERLQAVRIFPDSLGTQTELDSAASTFHNLPFYRDLMYNPATNAYMMAVRLNREIINSKERTVVIQNIRQLTDAYATATGTPVHLSGLPLIRTVVSDRIQSEMKIFLIGSLLLSVLILLVFFRSVSTTLLSMAVVIIGVVWSVGIMQLMGYQISLLTALIPSLVVVIGIPNCIYFINKYHTSYLQSGDKEQSLIDMVSKMGVVTLFCNITAAIGFAVFALTRSAILKEFGAVAGISIMLIFVVSFILLPAVLSLLPVPKEKELKYLHSKWVHAVLAKLEYWVFNYKKQILGITAVLLVISGLGIMRLQTLARIVDDLPKEDIIYKDLKFFESNFKGVMPLEIVLDSKKRRGLSGMRALNVYSKLDSLAQFIAEQPNMRRPLGVGEGLKFAKQGFYEGDSFNYALPNSFDGAFVGEYLRPSKDGQADNNFSRMLRSFVDTASQRTRLSVSMADVGTQQLPRIL
;
A
#
# COMPACT_ATOMS: atom_id res chain seq x y z
N MET A 1 37.97 -18.96 25.91
CA MET A 1 36.88 -19.25 24.94
C MET A 1 37.18 -18.74 23.53
N TRP A 2 37.25 -17.42 23.28
CA TRP A 2 37.38 -16.86 21.91
C TRP A 2 38.63 -17.29 21.12
N LYS A 3 39.80 -17.42 21.76
CA LYS A 3 40.99 -18.00 21.10
C LYS A 3 40.79 -19.45 20.66
N SER A 4 40.02 -20.24 21.42
CA SER A 4 39.68 -21.62 21.06
C SER A 4 38.76 -21.67 19.84
N LEU A 5 37.75 -20.78 19.80
CA LEU A 5 36.88 -20.60 18.64
C LEU A 5 37.68 -20.17 17.40
N ALA A 6 38.62 -19.24 17.56
CA ALA A 6 39.51 -18.82 16.46
C ALA A 6 40.30 -19.99 15.88
N LYS A 7 40.94 -20.79 16.75
CA LYS A 7 41.67 -22.00 16.35
C LYS A 7 40.75 -23.03 15.68
N PHE A 8 39.53 -23.20 16.19
CA PHE A 8 38.54 -24.10 15.59
C PHE A 8 38.17 -23.67 14.16
N VAL A 9 37.89 -22.38 13.95
CA VAL A 9 37.54 -21.85 12.62
C VAL A 9 38.72 -22.00 11.65
N LEU A 10 39.94 -21.72 12.09
CA LEU A 10 41.15 -21.84 11.25
C LEU A 10 41.48 -23.30 10.91
N LYS A 11 41.35 -24.22 11.88
CA LYS A 11 41.61 -25.65 11.69
C LYS A 11 40.58 -26.29 10.74
N ASN A 12 39.31 -25.94 10.89
CA ASN A 12 38.20 -26.52 10.12
C ASN A 12 37.74 -25.64 8.95
N LYS A 13 38.59 -24.74 8.46
CA LYS A 13 38.23 -23.70 7.47
C LYS A 13 37.56 -24.25 6.20
N VAL A 14 38.07 -25.34 5.63
CA VAL A 14 37.51 -25.92 4.39
C VAL A 14 36.11 -26.46 4.63
N LEU A 15 35.92 -27.23 5.72
CA LEU A 15 34.62 -27.77 6.11
C LEU A 15 33.59 -26.66 6.36
N LEU A 16 33.98 -25.62 7.09
CA LEU A 16 33.10 -24.49 7.38
C LEU A 16 32.73 -23.68 6.13
N LEU A 17 33.67 -23.50 5.21
CA LEU A 17 33.39 -22.86 3.92
C LEU A 17 32.42 -23.68 3.08
N VAL A 18 32.62 -25.00 2.97
CA VAL A 18 31.70 -25.90 2.25
C VAL A 18 30.31 -25.85 2.86
N LEU A 19 30.21 -25.94 4.19
CA LEU A 19 28.93 -25.85 4.90
C LEU A 19 28.25 -24.51 4.66
N LEU A 20 29.00 -23.40 4.70
CA LEU A 20 28.49 -22.06 4.46
C LEU A 20 28.01 -21.87 3.01
N THR A 21 28.72 -22.43 2.03
CA THR A 21 28.28 -22.42 0.63
C THR A 21 27.00 -23.24 0.45
N LEU A 22 26.91 -24.43 1.04
CA LEU A 22 25.73 -25.30 0.94
C LEU A 22 24.51 -24.67 1.61
N THR A 23 24.65 -24.12 2.81
CA THR A 23 23.55 -23.41 3.49
C THR A 23 23.14 -22.16 2.72
N THR A 24 24.09 -21.43 2.10
CA THR A 24 23.77 -20.31 1.22
C THR A 24 23.00 -20.75 -0.03
N ALA A 25 23.34 -21.89 -0.64
CA ALA A 25 22.60 -22.43 -1.77
C ALA A 25 21.15 -22.80 -1.38
N VAL A 26 20.97 -23.44 -0.21
CA VAL A 26 19.64 -23.74 0.36
C VAL A 26 18.86 -22.46 0.61
N MET A 27 19.47 -21.46 1.26
CA MET A 27 18.82 -20.17 1.50
C MET A 27 18.50 -19.43 0.19
N GLY A 28 19.36 -19.53 -0.82
CA GLY A 28 19.10 -18.99 -2.17
C GLY A 28 17.90 -19.64 -2.86
N PHE A 29 17.70 -20.94 -2.66
CA PHE A 29 16.52 -21.64 -3.15
C PHE A 29 15.23 -21.19 -2.45
N PHE A 30 15.27 -20.93 -1.13
CA PHE A 30 14.13 -20.33 -0.45
C PHE A 30 13.91 -18.87 -0.87
N ALA A 31 14.99 -18.09 -1.00
CA ALA A 31 14.91 -16.70 -1.42
C ALA A 31 14.27 -16.53 -2.81
N SER A 32 14.50 -17.45 -3.75
CA SER A 32 13.87 -17.39 -5.08
C SER A 32 12.36 -17.62 -5.07
N LYS A 33 11.81 -18.21 -4.01
CA LYS A 33 10.38 -18.48 -3.86
C LYS A 33 9.60 -17.37 -3.16
N ILE A 34 10.28 -16.31 -2.70
CA ILE A 34 9.65 -15.22 -1.97
C ILE A 34 8.58 -14.53 -2.81
N LYS A 35 7.43 -14.25 -2.20
CA LYS A 35 6.31 -13.54 -2.83
C LYS A 35 6.22 -12.11 -2.31
N LEU A 36 5.77 -11.21 -3.18
CA LEU A 36 5.41 -9.85 -2.79
C LEU A 36 4.06 -9.86 -2.09
N SER A 37 3.95 -9.08 -1.03
CA SER A 37 2.69 -8.78 -0.36
C SER A 37 1.96 -7.72 -1.16
N TYR A 38 0.69 -7.99 -1.37
CA TYR A 38 -0.17 -7.20 -2.23
C TYR A 38 -1.38 -6.64 -1.50
N GLU A 39 -1.50 -6.95 -0.21
CA GLU A 39 -2.58 -6.52 0.66
C GLU A 39 -2.06 -5.48 1.64
N PHE A 40 -2.70 -4.31 1.66
CA PHE A 40 -2.35 -3.22 2.59
C PHE A 40 -2.85 -3.49 4.03
N ALA A 41 -3.80 -4.40 4.20
CA ALA A 41 -4.59 -4.57 5.42
C ALA A 41 -3.86 -5.22 6.62
N ARG A 42 -2.59 -5.62 6.47
CA ARG A 42 -1.83 -6.27 7.57
C ARG A 42 -1.25 -5.30 8.60
N ALA A 43 -1.43 -3.99 8.42
CA ALA A 43 -0.99 -2.99 9.39
C ALA A 43 -1.83 -3.01 10.67
N ILE A 44 -3.12 -3.35 10.57
CA ILE A 44 -4.04 -3.42 11.72
C ILE A 44 -3.98 -4.83 12.33
N PRO A 45 -3.84 -4.96 13.66
CA PRO A 45 -3.82 -6.26 14.33
C PRO A 45 -5.11 -7.06 14.09
N THR A 46 -5.01 -8.37 13.89
CA THR A 46 -6.16 -9.25 13.60
C THR A 46 -7.11 -9.45 14.79
N ASP A 47 -6.62 -9.21 16.01
CA ASP A 47 -7.39 -9.23 17.26
C ASP A 47 -8.17 -7.93 17.50
N ASN A 48 -7.90 -6.87 16.74
CA ASN A 48 -8.57 -5.58 16.89
C ASN A 48 -10.07 -5.70 16.55
N PRO A 49 -10.99 -5.21 17.41
CA PRO A 49 -12.43 -5.23 17.15
C PRO A 49 -12.80 -4.63 15.80
N LYS A 50 -12.17 -3.52 15.39
CA LYS A 50 -12.45 -2.86 14.10
C LYS A 50 -12.01 -3.69 12.90
N TYR A 51 -10.96 -4.50 13.06
CA TYR A 51 -10.56 -5.45 12.01
C TYR A 51 -11.60 -6.55 11.85
N LYS A 52 -12.14 -7.07 12.97
CA LYS A 52 -13.22 -8.07 12.95
C LYS A 52 -14.51 -7.50 12.35
N ASP A 53 -14.92 -6.30 12.76
CA ASP A 53 -16.07 -5.59 12.18
C ASP A 53 -15.93 -5.46 10.65
N TYR A 54 -14.73 -5.14 10.17
CA TYR A 54 -14.45 -5.04 8.74
C TYR A 54 -14.48 -6.41 8.03
N GLN A 55 -13.98 -7.48 8.65
CA GLN A 55 -14.09 -8.83 8.08
C GLN A 55 -15.55 -9.31 8.02
N ASP A 56 -16.34 -9.05 9.05
CA ASP A 56 -17.77 -9.38 9.09
C ASP A 56 -18.55 -8.59 8.02
N PHE A 57 -18.20 -7.32 7.83
CA PHE A 57 -18.72 -6.51 6.73
C PHE A 57 -18.39 -7.14 5.37
N LYS A 58 -17.12 -7.51 5.14
CA LYS A 58 -16.68 -8.13 3.89
C LYS A 58 -17.38 -9.45 3.61
N ALA A 59 -17.61 -10.26 4.65
CA ALA A 59 -18.34 -11.52 4.53
C ALA A 59 -19.81 -11.32 4.17
N THR A 60 -20.42 -10.22 4.62
CA THR A 60 -21.85 -9.94 4.42
C THR A 60 -22.13 -9.20 3.11
N PHE A 61 -21.35 -8.16 2.81
CA PHE A 61 -21.62 -7.22 1.71
C PHE A 61 -20.58 -7.27 0.57
N GLY A 62 -19.49 -8.01 0.73
CA GLY A 62 -18.40 -8.09 -0.24
C GLY A 62 -17.30 -7.05 -0.05
N ASP A 63 -16.35 -7.02 -0.98
CA ASP A 63 -15.15 -6.16 -0.91
C ASP A 63 -15.34 -4.89 -1.75
N ASP A 64 -15.38 -3.73 -1.10
CA ASP A 64 -15.54 -2.43 -1.78
C ASP A 64 -14.20 -1.80 -2.21
N GLY A 65 -13.08 -2.38 -1.80
CA GLY A 65 -11.74 -1.86 -2.07
C GLY A 65 -11.20 -2.10 -3.48
N ASN A 66 -12.00 -2.69 -4.38
CA ASN A 66 -11.56 -3.13 -5.72
C ASN A 66 -12.11 -2.26 -6.87
N THR A 67 -12.65 -1.09 -6.55
CA THR A 67 -13.15 -0.14 -7.53
C THR A 67 -12.07 0.88 -7.90
N MET A 68 -11.87 1.06 -9.20
CA MET A 68 -11.09 2.14 -9.78
C MET A 68 -12.04 3.19 -10.37
N VAL A 69 -11.63 4.45 -10.39
CA VAL A 69 -12.41 5.53 -10.99
C VAL A 69 -11.62 6.25 -12.06
N ILE A 70 -12.32 6.64 -13.12
CA ILE A 70 -11.79 7.33 -14.29
C ILE A 70 -12.62 8.60 -14.46
N GLY A 71 -11.98 9.74 -14.53
CA GLY A 71 -12.63 11.04 -14.53
C GLY A 71 -12.13 11.94 -15.65
N THR A 72 -13.02 12.73 -16.24
CA THR A 72 -12.64 13.75 -17.23
C THR A 72 -13.57 14.95 -17.12
N VAL A 73 -13.06 16.14 -17.44
CA VAL A 73 -13.87 17.37 -17.57
C VAL A 73 -14.05 17.64 -19.05
N GLN A 74 -15.30 17.54 -19.51
CA GLN A 74 -15.63 17.66 -20.92
C GLN A 74 -17.01 18.29 -21.09
N LYS A 75 -17.04 19.59 -21.40
CA LYS A 75 -18.29 20.33 -21.60
C LYS A 75 -19.14 19.73 -22.71
N ASP A 76 -18.49 19.32 -23.80
CA ASP A 76 -19.15 18.84 -25.02
C ASP A 76 -19.18 17.31 -25.10
N LEU A 77 -19.35 16.63 -23.95
CA LEU A 77 -19.38 15.16 -23.91
C LEU A 77 -20.50 14.60 -24.78
N PHE A 78 -21.68 15.22 -24.76
CA PHE A 78 -22.86 14.80 -25.51
C PHE A 78 -22.85 15.28 -26.98
N THR A 79 -21.68 15.51 -27.58
CA THR A 79 -21.57 15.59 -29.05
C THR A 79 -21.36 14.18 -29.60
N LEU A 80 -21.99 13.81 -30.72
CA LEU A 80 -21.89 12.46 -31.29
C LEU A 80 -20.45 11.91 -31.31
N LYS A 81 -19.50 12.69 -31.84
CA LYS A 81 -18.08 12.31 -31.90
C LYS A 81 -17.48 11.98 -30.53
N ASN A 82 -17.71 12.82 -29.53
CA ASN A 82 -17.13 12.65 -28.19
C ASN A 82 -17.84 11.54 -27.42
N PHE A 83 -19.16 11.46 -27.53
CA PHE A 83 -19.97 10.45 -26.89
C PHE A 83 -19.67 9.05 -27.44
N GLU A 84 -19.49 8.91 -28.76
CA GLU A 84 -19.04 7.66 -29.39
C GLU A 84 -17.65 7.25 -28.89
N ALA A 85 -16.71 8.20 -28.78
CA ALA A 85 -15.40 7.94 -28.21
C ALA A 85 -15.51 7.46 -26.74
N TYR A 86 -16.42 8.04 -25.95
CA TYR A 86 -16.65 7.67 -24.56
C TYR A 86 -17.32 6.30 -24.43
N CYS A 87 -18.27 5.98 -25.32
CA CYS A 87 -18.89 4.66 -25.44
C CYS A 87 -17.86 3.60 -25.82
N LYS A 88 -16.97 3.92 -26.77
CA LYS A 88 -15.86 3.04 -27.16
C LYS A 88 -14.93 2.76 -25.98
N LEU A 89 -14.51 3.80 -25.25
CA LEU A 89 -13.70 3.65 -24.03
C LEU A 89 -14.38 2.71 -23.02
N ASN A 90 -15.66 2.96 -22.72
CA ASN A 90 -16.44 2.12 -21.82
C ASN A 90 -16.47 0.64 -22.27
N ASN A 91 -16.73 0.38 -23.55
CA ASN A 91 -16.82 -0.97 -24.08
C ASN A 91 -15.47 -1.66 -24.15
N ASP A 92 -14.39 -0.94 -24.46
CA ASP A 92 -13.04 -1.49 -24.49
C ASP A 92 -12.51 -1.80 -23.09
N ILE A 93 -12.84 -0.98 -22.08
CA ILE A 93 -12.55 -1.29 -20.67
C ILE A 93 -13.31 -2.55 -20.22
N LYS A 94 -14.60 -2.70 -20.58
CA LYS A 94 -15.38 -3.91 -20.25
C LYS A 94 -14.77 -5.21 -20.80
N LYS A 95 -13.98 -5.15 -21.88
CA LYS A 95 -13.30 -6.32 -22.47
C LYS A 95 -12.01 -6.72 -21.74
N VAL A 96 -11.50 -5.87 -20.84
CA VAL A 96 -10.29 -6.19 -20.07
C VAL A 96 -10.60 -7.34 -19.12
N ARG A 97 -9.80 -8.42 -19.17
CA ARG A 97 -10.02 -9.70 -18.47
C ARG A 97 -10.40 -9.60 -16.98
N ALA A 98 -9.93 -8.56 -16.29
CA ALA A 98 -10.13 -8.37 -14.86
C ALA A 98 -11.27 -7.40 -14.50
N VAL A 99 -11.95 -6.83 -15.48
CA VAL A 99 -13.06 -5.91 -15.26
C VAL A 99 -14.34 -6.74 -15.09
N GLU A 100 -14.96 -6.65 -13.92
CA GLU A 100 -16.23 -7.33 -13.63
C GLU A 100 -17.41 -6.50 -14.12
N ASP A 101 -17.35 -5.19 -13.90
CA ASP A 101 -18.41 -4.26 -14.27
C ASP A 101 -17.84 -2.85 -14.48
N VAL A 102 -18.54 -2.07 -15.31
CA VAL A 102 -18.22 -0.66 -15.57
C VAL A 102 -19.50 0.15 -15.46
N LEU A 103 -19.52 1.02 -14.46
CA LEU A 103 -20.58 1.95 -14.18
C LEU A 103 -20.21 3.33 -14.76
N SER A 104 -20.90 3.75 -15.81
CA SER A 104 -20.60 4.96 -16.59
C SER A 104 -21.86 5.52 -17.26
N VAL A 105 -21.75 6.71 -17.87
CA VAL A 105 -22.87 7.38 -18.56
C VAL A 105 -23.55 6.49 -19.63
N PRO A 106 -22.82 5.83 -20.56
CA PRO A 106 -23.44 4.92 -21.54
C PRO A 106 -24.21 3.75 -20.91
N GLY A 107 -23.86 3.34 -19.69
CA GLY A 107 -24.54 2.28 -18.95
C GLY A 107 -25.70 2.76 -18.09
N ALA A 108 -26.01 4.06 -18.08
CA ALA A 108 -27.04 4.63 -17.23
C ALA A 108 -28.43 4.11 -17.61
N ILE A 109 -29.24 3.85 -16.58
CA ILE A 109 -30.60 3.32 -16.70
C ILE A 109 -31.59 4.33 -16.14
N ASN A 110 -32.80 4.34 -16.69
CA ASN A 110 -33.96 4.99 -16.12
C ASN A 110 -34.95 3.92 -15.65
N LEU A 111 -35.71 4.21 -14.60
CA LEU A 111 -36.81 3.37 -14.16
C LEU A 111 -38.10 3.96 -14.72
N GLN A 112 -38.87 3.16 -15.45
CA GLN A 112 -40.17 3.57 -16.00
C GLN A 112 -41.26 2.64 -15.48
N LYS A 113 -42.43 3.21 -15.18
CA LYS A 113 -43.61 2.43 -14.81
C LYS A 113 -44.17 1.73 -16.04
N ASP A 114 -44.22 0.40 -16.00
CA ASP A 114 -44.97 -0.41 -16.96
C ASP A 114 -46.47 -0.20 -16.71
N SER A 115 -47.16 0.37 -17.70
CA SER A 115 -48.58 0.72 -17.65
C SER A 115 -49.51 -0.49 -17.49
N LEU A 116 -49.04 -1.69 -17.84
CA LEU A 116 -49.85 -2.93 -17.76
C LEU A 116 -49.68 -3.68 -16.42
N GLY A 117 -48.50 -3.63 -15.82
CA GLY A 117 -48.16 -4.38 -14.61
C GLY A 117 -47.99 -3.57 -13.33
N GLU A 118 -48.08 -2.23 -13.40
CA GLU A 118 -47.70 -1.29 -12.32
C GLU A 118 -46.30 -1.52 -11.73
N ARG A 119 -45.40 -2.13 -12.51
CA ARG A 119 -44.05 -2.50 -12.11
C ARG A 119 -43.03 -1.55 -12.71
N LEU A 120 -41.88 -1.43 -12.05
CA LEU A 120 -40.76 -0.64 -12.53
C LEU A 120 -39.88 -1.50 -13.44
N GLN A 121 -39.66 -1.02 -14.66
CA GLN A 121 -38.74 -1.60 -15.61
C GLN A 121 -37.51 -0.69 -15.75
N ALA A 122 -36.31 -1.31 -15.70
CA ALA A 122 -35.06 -0.62 -15.99
C ALA A 122 -34.85 -0.56 -17.51
N VAL A 123 -34.79 0.65 -18.06
CA VAL A 123 -34.57 0.94 -19.47
C VAL A 123 -33.24 1.68 -19.61
N ARG A 124 -32.39 1.32 -20.58
CA ARG A 124 -31.16 2.09 -20.83
C ARG A 124 -31.50 3.47 -21.36
N ILE A 125 -30.83 4.49 -20.83
CA ILE A 125 -31.01 5.87 -21.28
C ILE A 125 -30.39 6.06 -22.66
N PHE A 126 -29.22 5.46 -22.87
CA PHE A 126 -28.48 5.53 -24.13
C PHE A 126 -28.56 4.16 -24.84
N PRO A 127 -29.23 4.08 -26.01
CA PRO A 127 -29.25 2.85 -26.81
C PRO A 127 -27.86 2.55 -27.42
N ASP A 128 -27.65 1.30 -27.85
CA ASP A 128 -26.35 0.85 -28.38
C ASP A 128 -25.97 1.54 -29.70
N SER A 129 -26.94 2.10 -30.43
CA SER A 129 -26.73 2.93 -31.62
C SER A 129 -27.54 4.23 -31.52
N LEU A 130 -26.86 5.37 -31.51
CA LEU A 130 -27.46 6.70 -31.60
C LEU A 130 -27.11 7.27 -32.98
N GLY A 131 -28.12 7.47 -33.82
CA GLY A 131 -27.91 7.85 -35.23
C GLY A 131 -27.87 9.35 -35.44
N THR A 132 -28.47 10.13 -34.53
CA THR A 132 -28.61 11.59 -34.67
C THR A 132 -28.28 12.33 -33.38
N GLN A 133 -27.83 13.58 -33.51
CA GLN A 133 -27.53 14.45 -32.37
C GLN A 133 -28.78 14.72 -31.53
N THR A 134 -29.96 14.84 -32.16
CA THR A 134 -31.25 15.04 -31.47
C THR A 134 -31.63 13.89 -30.55
N GLU A 135 -31.38 12.64 -30.95
CA GLU A 135 -31.60 11.46 -30.09
C GLU A 135 -30.66 11.48 -28.88
N LEU A 136 -29.38 11.84 -29.09
CA LEU A 136 -28.39 11.96 -28.03
C LEU A 136 -28.74 13.08 -27.05
N ASP A 137 -29.19 14.24 -27.55
CA ASP A 137 -29.61 15.37 -26.72
C ASP A 137 -30.84 15.02 -25.85
N SER A 138 -31.79 14.27 -26.40
CA SER A 138 -32.97 13.77 -25.66
C SER A 138 -32.57 12.79 -24.55
N ALA A 139 -31.67 11.84 -24.86
CA ALA A 139 -31.12 10.92 -23.88
C ALA A 139 -30.30 11.65 -22.79
N ALA A 140 -29.49 12.63 -23.19
CA ALA A 140 -28.72 13.47 -22.27
C ALA A 140 -29.62 14.29 -21.34
N SER A 141 -30.71 14.87 -21.86
CA SER A 141 -31.71 15.58 -21.06
C SER A 141 -32.35 14.66 -20.01
N THR A 142 -32.71 13.44 -20.42
CA THR A 142 -33.23 12.41 -19.50
C THR A 142 -32.21 12.07 -18.41
N PHE A 143 -30.94 11.87 -18.79
CA PHE A 143 -29.86 11.62 -17.83
C PHE A 143 -29.66 12.76 -16.83
N HIS A 144 -29.67 14.01 -17.30
CA HIS A 144 -29.50 15.19 -16.45
C HIS A 144 -30.69 15.44 -15.50
N ASN A 145 -31.90 14.98 -15.87
CA ASN A 145 -33.10 15.06 -15.03
C ASN A 145 -33.10 14.06 -13.87
N LEU A 146 -32.16 13.09 -13.83
CA LEU A 146 -32.09 12.09 -12.76
C LEU A 146 -31.13 12.53 -11.64
N PRO A 147 -31.62 12.97 -10.46
CA PRO A 147 -30.76 13.42 -9.37
C PRO A 147 -29.88 12.29 -8.80
N PHE A 148 -30.24 11.03 -9.05
CA PHE A 148 -29.47 9.84 -8.65
C PHE A 148 -28.03 9.87 -9.19
N TYR A 149 -27.83 10.31 -10.44
CA TYR A 149 -26.51 10.32 -11.09
C TYR A 149 -25.67 11.57 -10.79
N ARG A 150 -26.30 12.64 -10.27
CA ARG A 150 -25.61 13.86 -9.85
C ARG A 150 -24.63 13.57 -8.72
N ASP A 151 -23.42 14.09 -8.84
CA ASP A 151 -22.26 13.88 -7.95
C ASP A 151 -21.78 12.43 -7.82
N LEU A 152 -22.45 11.48 -8.50
CA LEU A 152 -22.06 10.07 -8.60
C LEU A 152 -21.30 9.79 -9.91
N MET A 153 -21.87 10.21 -11.03
CA MET A 153 -21.31 10.04 -12.38
C MET A 153 -21.06 11.37 -13.09
N TYR A 154 -21.71 12.45 -12.65
CA TYR A 154 -21.60 13.75 -13.29
C TYR A 154 -21.67 14.88 -12.26
N ASN A 155 -20.78 15.86 -12.39
CA ASN A 155 -20.84 17.12 -11.66
C ASN A 155 -21.30 18.25 -12.59
N PRO A 156 -22.50 18.84 -12.35
CA PRO A 156 -23.03 19.94 -13.17
C PRO A 156 -22.23 21.24 -13.08
N ALA A 157 -21.55 21.50 -11.97
CA ALA A 157 -20.80 22.75 -11.77
C ALA A 157 -19.53 22.78 -12.63
N THR A 158 -18.87 21.63 -12.82
CA THR A 158 -17.58 21.55 -13.50
C THR A 158 -17.64 20.85 -14.85
N ASN A 159 -18.76 20.20 -15.18
CA ASN A 159 -18.88 19.27 -16.31
C ASN A 159 -17.89 18.10 -16.23
N ALA A 160 -17.61 17.64 -15.01
CA ALA A 160 -16.82 16.45 -14.78
C ALA A 160 -17.70 15.20 -14.87
N TYR A 161 -17.20 14.17 -15.55
CA TYR A 161 -17.85 12.87 -15.66
C TYR A 161 -16.96 11.79 -15.06
N MET A 162 -17.57 10.83 -14.37
CA MET A 162 -16.89 9.71 -13.71
C MET A 162 -17.40 8.38 -14.26
N MET A 163 -16.45 7.49 -14.51
CA MET A 163 -16.65 6.07 -14.75
C MET A 163 -16.04 5.28 -13.60
N ALA A 164 -16.82 4.42 -12.96
CA ALA A 164 -16.34 3.48 -11.95
C ALA A 164 -16.15 2.09 -12.57
N VAL A 165 -14.96 1.52 -12.40
CA VAL A 165 -14.54 0.24 -12.95
C VAL A 165 -14.32 -0.71 -11.78
N ARG A 166 -15.17 -1.72 -11.66
CA ARG A 166 -15.05 -2.75 -10.64
C ARG A 166 -14.11 -3.84 -11.15
N LEU A 167 -13.07 -4.13 -10.38
CA LEU A 167 -12.04 -5.08 -10.77
C LEU A 167 -12.15 -6.37 -9.95
N ASN A 168 -11.80 -7.48 -10.59
CA ASN A 168 -11.78 -8.78 -9.94
C ASN A 168 -10.71 -8.85 -8.84
N ARG A 169 -11.14 -9.27 -7.66
CA ARG A 169 -10.32 -9.31 -6.45
C ARG A 169 -9.09 -10.21 -6.60
N GLU A 170 -9.24 -11.39 -7.18
CA GLU A 170 -8.15 -12.38 -7.24
C GLU A 170 -7.04 -11.92 -8.17
N ILE A 171 -7.44 -11.38 -9.34
CA ILE A 171 -6.50 -10.88 -10.34
C ILE A 171 -5.76 -9.64 -9.80
N ILE A 172 -6.48 -8.69 -9.21
CA ILE A 172 -5.87 -7.47 -8.63
C ILE A 172 -5.01 -7.78 -7.40
N ASN A 173 -5.24 -8.89 -6.70
CA ASN A 173 -4.36 -9.35 -5.62
C ASN A 173 -3.22 -10.29 -6.10
N SER A 174 -2.97 -10.35 -7.42
CA SER A 174 -1.88 -11.12 -8.02
C SER A 174 -0.83 -10.24 -8.74
N LYS A 175 0.15 -10.88 -9.40
CA LYS A 175 1.12 -10.21 -10.30
C LYS A 175 0.48 -9.65 -11.56
N GLU A 176 -0.70 -10.16 -11.96
CA GLU A 176 -1.39 -9.71 -13.18
C GLU A 176 -1.95 -8.28 -13.07
N ARG A 177 -2.07 -7.74 -11.84
CA ARG A 177 -2.61 -6.38 -11.60
C ARG A 177 -1.92 -5.31 -12.46
N THR A 178 -0.60 -5.40 -12.63
CA THR A 178 0.20 -4.39 -13.32
C THR A 178 -0.20 -4.32 -14.78
N VAL A 179 -0.41 -5.48 -15.40
CA VAL A 179 -0.87 -5.59 -16.80
C VAL A 179 -2.29 -5.05 -16.94
N VAL A 180 -3.19 -5.39 -16.02
CA VAL A 180 -4.58 -4.91 -16.04
C VAL A 180 -4.63 -3.38 -15.95
N ILE A 181 -3.94 -2.81 -14.98
CA ILE A 181 -3.91 -1.36 -14.75
C ILE A 181 -3.24 -0.65 -15.92
N GLN A 182 -2.16 -1.20 -16.48
CA GLN A 182 -1.50 -0.66 -17.66
C GLN A 182 -2.40 -0.69 -18.90
N ASN A 183 -3.16 -1.77 -19.12
CA ASN A 183 -4.12 -1.86 -20.23
C ASN A 183 -5.20 -0.79 -20.11
N ILE A 184 -5.77 -0.60 -18.91
CA ILE A 184 -6.79 0.45 -18.71
C ILE A 184 -6.18 1.84 -18.92
N ARG A 185 -4.95 2.06 -18.44
CA ARG A 185 -4.23 3.33 -18.66
C ARG A 185 -3.98 3.61 -20.15
N GLN A 186 -3.61 2.60 -20.92
CA GLN A 186 -3.42 2.77 -22.37
C GLN A 186 -4.73 3.13 -23.09
N LEU A 187 -5.84 2.52 -22.70
CA LEU A 187 -7.16 2.86 -23.25
C LEU A 187 -7.56 4.30 -22.90
N THR A 188 -7.29 4.74 -21.66
CA THR A 188 -7.61 6.11 -21.23
C THR A 188 -6.69 7.15 -21.87
N ASP A 189 -5.41 6.82 -22.05
CA ASP A 189 -4.44 7.70 -22.74
C ASP A 189 -4.80 7.84 -24.23
N ALA A 190 -5.28 6.77 -24.87
CA ALA A 190 -5.79 6.80 -26.25
C ALA A 190 -7.05 7.68 -26.37
N TYR A 191 -7.99 7.57 -25.42
CA TYR A 191 -9.16 8.45 -25.36
C TYR A 191 -8.76 9.92 -25.16
N ALA A 192 -7.84 10.19 -24.23
CA ALA A 192 -7.35 11.54 -23.96
C ALA A 192 -6.73 12.18 -25.22
N THR A 193 -5.94 11.41 -25.95
CA THR A 193 -5.31 11.84 -27.20
C THR A 193 -6.34 12.09 -28.32
N ALA A 194 -7.35 11.21 -28.44
CA ALA A 194 -8.37 11.31 -29.49
C ALA A 194 -9.34 12.49 -29.29
N THR A 195 -9.66 12.82 -28.04
CA THR A 195 -10.61 13.89 -27.69
C THR A 195 -9.93 15.20 -27.32
N GLY A 196 -8.62 15.21 -27.07
CA GLY A 196 -7.89 16.36 -26.55
C GLY A 196 -8.25 16.70 -25.10
N THR A 197 -8.89 15.78 -24.37
CA THR A 197 -9.32 16.00 -22.98
C THR A 197 -8.44 15.23 -21.99
N PRO A 198 -7.93 15.88 -20.93
CA PRO A 198 -7.23 15.18 -19.87
C PRO A 198 -8.13 14.14 -19.20
N VAL A 199 -7.56 12.97 -18.90
CA VAL A 199 -8.22 11.91 -18.14
C VAL A 199 -7.43 11.69 -16.85
N HIS A 200 -8.16 11.59 -15.75
CA HIS A 200 -7.63 11.38 -14.41
C HIS A 200 -8.04 9.99 -13.92
N LEU A 201 -7.11 9.27 -13.27
CA LEU A 201 -7.32 7.92 -12.77
C LEU A 201 -7.10 7.88 -11.26
N SER A 202 -8.00 7.24 -10.53
CA SER A 202 -7.83 7.04 -9.09
C SER A 202 -8.51 5.76 -8.60
N GLY A 203 -8.46 5.52 -7.30
CA GLY A 203 -8.99 4.33 -6.64
C GLY A 203 -7.90 3.43 -6.08
N LEU A 204 -8.27 2.65 -5.06
CA LEU A 204 -7.34 1.83 -4.29
C LEU A 204 -6.58 0.79 -5.15
N PRO A 205 -7.17 0.12 -6.16
CA PRO A 205 -6.43 -0.81 -7.01
C PRO A 205 -5.27 -0.15 -7.77
N LEU A 206 -5.49 1.03 -8.33
CA LEU A 206 -4.47 1.80 -9.05
C LEU A 206 -3.36 2.23 -8.09
N ILE A 207 -3.73 2.87 -6.97
CA ILE A 207 -2.77 3.37 -5.97
C ILE A 207 -1.92 2.21 -5.44
N ARG A 208 -2.53 1.10 -5.03
CA ARG A 208 -1.81 -0.09 -4.54
C ARG A 208 -0.89 -0.68 -5.58
N THR A 209 -1.31 -0.73 -6.85
CA THR A 209 -0.50 -1.25 -7.95
C THR A 209 0.73 -0.39 -8.18
N VAL A 210 0.54 0.92 -8.37
CA VAL A 210 1.65 1.83 -8.64
C VAL A 210 2.62 1.90 -7.46
N VAL A 211 2.12 1.95 -6.23
CA VAL A 211 2.97 1.90 -5.02
C VAL A 211 3.75 0.58 -4.96
N SER A 212 3.11 -0.56 -5.21
CA SER A 212 3.79 -1.87 -5.20
C SER A 212 4.86 -1.99 -6.28
N ASP A 213 4.60 -1.45 -7.48
CA ASP A 213 5.55 -1.46 -8.58
C ASP A 213 6.75 -0.54 -8.32
N ARG A 214 6.52 0.61 -7.67
CA ARG A 214 7.59 1.49 -7.19
C ARG A 214 8.43 0.85 -6.12
N ILE A 215 7.81 0.21 -5.12
CA ILE A 215 8.56 -0.53 -4.09
C ILE A 215 9.47 -1.57 -4.73
N GLN A 216 8.98 -2.31 -5.74
CA GLN A 216 9.79 -3.31 -6.45
C GLN A 216 10.98 -2.68 -7.21
N SER A 217 10.77 -1.56 -7.90
CA SER A 217 11.85 -0.89 -8.65
C SER A 217 12.85 -0.22 -7.70
N GLU A 218 12.37 0.49 -6.68
CA GLU A 218 13.18 1.16 -5.67
C GLU A 218 13.96 0.16 -4.81
N MET A 219 13.37 -0.98 -4.44
CA MET A 219 14.10 -2.04 -3.73
C MET A 219 15.33 -2.50 -4.51
N LYS A 220 15.20 -2.68 -5.84
CA LYS A 220 16.35 -3.03 -6.70
C LYS A 220 17.38 -1.90 -6.74
N ILE A 221 16.93 -0.64 -6.90
CA ILE A 221 17.80 0.53 -6.94
C ILE A 221 18.54 0.72 -5.62
N PHE A 222 17.86 0.62 -4.47
CA PHE A 222 18.46 0.73 -3.15
C PHE A 222 19.42 -0.41 -2.84
N LEU A 223 19.09 -1.65 -3.23
CA LEU A 223 19.99 -2.78 -3.04
C LEU A 223 21.26 -2.62 -3.90
N ILE A 224 21.13 -2.34 -5.20
CA ILE A 224 22.28 -2.16 -6.10
C ILE A 224 23.08 -0.91 -5.69
N GLY A 225 22.40 0.20 -5.40
CA GLY A 225 23.02 1.44 -4.97
C GLY A 225 23.77 1.31 -3.65
N SER A 226 23.19 0.64 -2.64
CA SER A 226 23.88 0.36 -1.38
C SER A 226 25.09 -0.54 -1.61
N LEU A 227 25.00 -1.60 -2.43
CA LEU A 227 26.15 -2.45 -2.76
C LEU A 227 27.25 -1.68 -3.48
N LEU A 228 26.93 -0.87 -4.50
CA LEU A 228 27.91 -0.05 -5.22
C LEU A 228 28.60 0.97 -4.31
N LEU A 229 27.82 1.67 -3.48
CA LEU A 229 28.36 2.60 -2.50
C LEU A 229 29.28 1.88 -1.50
N SER A 230 28.90 0.68 -1.08
CA SER A 230 29.70 -0.15 -0.18
C SER A 230 31.03 -0.57 -0.80
N VAL A 231 31.01 -1.02 -2.07
CA VAL A 231 32.22 -1.32 -2.84
C VAL A 231 33.11 -0.10 -2.92
N LEU A 232 32.56 1.08 -3.22
CA LEU A 232 33.31 2.32 -3.32
C LEU A 232 33.98 2.66 -1.98
N ILE A 233 33.23 2.64 -0.87
CA ILE A 233 33.75 2.93 0.48
C ILE A 233 34.85 1.94 0.86
N LEU A 234 34.62 0.63 0.67
CA LEU A 234 35.58 -0.41 1.01
C LEU A 234 36.85 -0.33 0.16
N LEU A 235 36.73 -0.05 -1.14
CA LEU A 235 37.86 0.10 -2.04
C LEU A 235 38.67 1.35 -1.69
N VAL A 236 38.02 2.48 -1.37
CA VAL A 236 38.71 3.70 -0.93
C VAL A 236 39.43 3.47 0.40
N PHE A 237 38.79 2.78 1.34
CA PHE A 237 39.33 2.55 2.68
C PHE A 237 40.49 1.54 2.68
N PHE A 238 40.27 0.34 2.13
CA PHE A 238 41.27 -0.73 2.13
C PHE A 238 42.25 -0.69 0.97
N ARG A 239 41.92 0.03 -0.12
CA ARG A 239 42.72 0.09 -1.36
C ARG A 239 43.08 -1.29 -1.91
N SER A 240 42.23 -2.28 -1.65
CA SER A 240 42.41 -3.68 -2.02
C SER A 240 41.13 -4.25 -2.62
N VAL A 241 41.23 -4.75 -3.85
CA VAL A 241 40.13 -5.46 -4.52
C VAL A 241 39.83 -6.78 -3.81
N SER A 242 40.85 -7.49 -3.33
CA SER A 242 40.67 -8.78 -2.64
C SER A 242 39.85 -8.64 -1.35
N THR A 243 40.24 -7.70 -0.49
CA THR A 243 39.54 -7.39 0.76
C THR A 243 38.11 -6.88 0.51
N THR A 244 37.94 -6.10 -0.55
CA THR A 244 36.61 -5.60 -0.96
C THR A 244 35.72 -6.74 -1.42
N LEU A 245 36.19 -7.62 -2.31
CA LEU A 245 35.44 -8.79 -2.77
C LEU A 245 35.07 -9.75 -1.64
N LEU A 246 35.99 -9.98 -0.69
CA LEU A 246 35.72 -10.78 0.49
C LEU A 246 34.62 -10.17 1.36
N SER A 247 34.68 -8.85 1.59
CA SER A 247 33.64 -8.13 2.35
C SER A 247 32.29 -8.16 1.63
N MET A 248 32.30 -8.05 0.30
CA MET A 248 31.09 -8.18 -0.51
C MET A 248 30.50 -9.59 -0.47
N ALA A 249 31.33 -10.63 -0.42
CA ALA A 249 30.85 -12.00 -0.27
C ALA A 249 30.08 -12.17 1.05
N VAL A 250 30.60 -11.66 2.17
CA VAL A 250 29.90 -11.67 3.48
C VAL A 250 28.53 -11.02 3.36
N VAL A 251 28.47 -9.85 2.74
CA VAL A 251 27.24 -9.05 2.63
C VAL A 251 26.22 -9.72 1.69
N ILE A 252 26.65 -10.20 0.52
CA ILE A 252 25.78 -10.89 -0.44
C ILE A 252 25.18 -12.15 0.20
N ILE A 253 26.00 -12.93 0.91
CA ILE A 253 25.52 -14.10 1.66
C ILE A 253 24.49 -13.67 2.71
N GLY A 254 24.75 -12.59 3.46
CA GLY A 254 23.82 -12.03 4.43
C GLY A 254 22.48 -11.61 3.82
N VAL A 255 22.48 -10.99 2.63
CA VAL A 255 21.26 -10.62 1.88
C VAL A 255 20.50 -11.85 1.40
N VAL A 256 21.19 -12.85 0.87
CA VAL A 256 20.55 -14.11 0.45
C VAL A 256 19.89 -14.80 1.64
N TRP A 257 20.56 -14.82 2.79
CA TRP A 257 20.03 -15.41 4.01
C TRP A 257 18.85 -14.62 4.55
N SER A 258 18.89 -13.28 4.53
CA SER A 258 17.77 -12.46 5.03
C SER A 258 16.48 -12.68 4.23
N VAL A 259 16.57 -12.78 2.90
CA VAL A 259 15.43 -13.09 2.04
C VAL A 259 15.00 -14.56 2.19
N GLY A 260 15.96 -15.49 2.33
CA GLY A 260 15.66 -16.90 2.58
C GLY A 260 14.91 -17.14 3.88
N ILE A 261 15.30 -16.45 4.96
CA ILE A 261 14.62 -16.50 6.27
C ILE A 261 13.22 -15.93 6.18
N MET A 262 13.05 -14.82 5.48
CA MET A 262 11.72 -14.25 5.23
C MET A 262 10.77 -15.29 4.63
N GLN A 263 11.25 -16.05 3.63
CA GLN A 263 10.48 -17.14 3.04
C GLN A 263 10.26 -18.31 4.01
N LEU A 264 11.26 -18.71 4.80
CA LEU A 264 11.15 -19.80 5.77
C LEU A 264 10.14 -19.51 6.88
N MET A 265 10.00 -18.23 7.26
CA MET A 265 8.99 -17.78 8.22
C MET A 265 7.60 -17.62 7.59
N GLY A 266 7.46 -17.83 6.27
CA GLY A 266 6.19 -17.66 5.55
C GLY A 266 5.79 -16.21 5.33
N TYR A 267 6.72 -15.27 5.47
CA TYR A 267 6.47 -13.84 5.29
C TYR A 267 6.59 -13.44 3.82
N GLN A 268 5.95 -12.32 3.49
CA GLN A 268 5.95 -11.76 2.13
C GLN A 268 6.70 -10.42 2.12
N ILE A 269 7.21 -10.02 0.96
CA ILE A 269 7.87 -8.73 0.80
C ILE A 269 6.80 -7.62 0.82
N SER A 270 6.78 -6.85 1.89
CA SER A 270 5.95 -5.66 2.09
C SER A 270 6.78 -4.40 1.91
N LEU A 271 6.16 -3.22 2.02
CA LEU A 271 6.86 -1.92 1.98
C LEU A 271 8.02 -1.86 2.99
N LEU A 272 7.81 -2.31 4.23
CA LEU A 272 8.85 -2.27 5.25
C LEU A 272 9.88 -3.39 5.09
N THR A 273 9.45 -4.62 4.78
CA THR A 273 10.39 -5.75 4.67
C THR A 273 11.26 -5.69 3.41
N ALA A 274 10.84 -4.94 2.38
CA ALA A 274 11.66 -4.62 1.22
C ALA A 274 12.96 -3.86 1.55
N LEU A 275 13.03 -3.19 2.72
CA LEU A 275 14.22 -2.46 3.17
C LEU A 275 15.27 -3.35 3.86
N ILE A 276 14.91 -4.59 4.21
CA ILE A 276 15.80 -5.49 4.96
C ILE A 276 17.10 -5.80 4.20
N PRO A 277 17.09 -6.13 2.89
CA PRO A 277 18.32 -6.36 2.14
C PRO A 277 19.32 -5.22 2.21
N SER A 278 18.89 -3.97 1.98
CA SER A 278 19.78 -2.80 2.04
C SER A 278 20.24 -2.51 3.47
N LEU A 279 19.39 -2.73 4.47
CA LEU A 279 19.75 -2.63 5.89
C LEU A 279 20.87 -3.61 6.25
N VAL A 280 20.76 -4.87 5.81
CA VAL A 280 21.76 -5.92 6.05
C VAL A 280 23.10 -5.57 5.39
N VAL A 281 23.08 -4.95 4.21
CA VAL A 281 24.29 -4.41 3.57
C VAL A 281 24.99 -3.39 4.48
N VAL A 282 24.26 -2.39 4.95
CA VAL A 282 24.81 -1.31 5.79
C VAL A 282 25.36 -1.84 7.11
N ILE A 283 24.67 -2.79 7.75
CA ILE A 283 25.10 -3.37 9.04
C ILE A 283 26.26 -4.36 8.88
N GLY A 284 26.34 -5.07 7.75
CA GLY A 284 27.38 -6.07 7.50
C GLY A 284 28.77 -5.49 7.29
N ILE A 285 28.87 -4.31 6.68
CA ILE A 285 30.14 -3.67 6.32
C ILE A 285 31.00 -3.33 7.54
N PRO A 286 30.48 -2.72 8.62
CA PRO A 286 31.22 -2.52 9.86
C PRO A 286 31.86 -3.80 10.40
N ASN A 287 31.17 -4.94 10.36
CA ASN A 287 31.74 -6.22 10.80
C ASN A 287 33.01 -6.53 10.00
N CYS A 288 32.92 -6.48 8.66
CA CYS A 288 34.07 -6.67 7.78
C CYS A 288 35.21 -5.68 8.12
N ILE A 289 34.88 -4.41 8.32
CA ILE A 289 35.87 -3.38 8.64
C ILE A 289 36.58 -3.68 9.96
N TYR A 290 35.86 -4.00 11.03
CA TYR A 290 36.45 -4.30 12.34
C TYR A 290 37.38 -5.52 12.29
N PHE A 291 36.91 -6.62 11.69
CA PHE A 291 37.72 -7.84 11.56
C PHE A 291 38.99 -7.59 10.73
N ILE A 292 38.85 -7.06 9.51
CA ILE A 292 39.98 -6.83 8.62
C ILE A 292 40.97 -5.83 9.21
N ASN A 293 40.48 -4.72 9.79
CA ASN A 293 41.34 -3.72 10.40
C ASN A 293 42.16 -4.31 11.55
N LYS A 294 41.54 -5.18 12.36
CA LYS A 294 42.27 -5.84 13.43
C LYS A 294 43.31 -6.82 12.92
N TYR A 295 43.00 -7.58 11.87
CA TYR A 295 43.97 -8.46 11.22
C TYR A 295 45.18 -7.68 10.70
N HIS A 296 44.96 -6.59 9.97
CA HIS A 296 46.04 -5.73 9.44
C HIS A 296 46.91 -5.15 10.56
N THR A 297 46.28 -4.62 11.62
CA THR A 297 47.00 -4.03 12.76
C THR A 297 47.80 -5.09 13.53
N SER A 298 47.23 -6.27 13.77
CA SER A 298 47.93 -7.37 14.46
C SER A 298 49.08 -7.94 13.61
N TYR A 299 48.93 -7.97 12.28
CA TYR A 299 49.98 -8.40 11.37
C TYR A 299 51.16 -7.44 11.35
N LEU A 300 50.91 -6.13 11.33
CA LEU A 300 51.95 -5.10 11.48
C LEU A 300 52.76 -5.23 12.78
N GLN A 301 52.12 -5.69 13.86
CA GLN A 301 52.76 -5.82 15.17
C GLN A 301 53.55 -7.13 15.33
N SER A 302 53.04 -8.23 14.77
CA SER A 302 53.57 -9.57 15.03
C SER A 302 54.36 -10.17 13.87
N GLY A 303 54.10 -9.78 12.62
CA GLY A 303 54.61 -10.43 11.41
C GLY A 303 54.08 -11.84 11.16
N ASP A 304 53.37 -12.44 12.13
CA ASP A 304 52.81 -13.79 12.05
C ASP A 304 51.34 -13.74 11.63
N LYS A 305 51.06 -14.35 10.47
CA LYS A 305 49.72 -14.42 9.88
C LYS A 305 48.75 -15.22 10.74
N GLU A 306 49.15 -16.40 11.23
CA GLU A 306 48.27 -17.27 11.99
C GLU A 306 47.92 -16.63 13.33
N GLN A 307 48.93 -16.13 14.04
CA GLN A 307 48.71 -15.42 15.29
C GLN A 307 47.84 -14.17 15.09
N SER A 308 48.00 -13.44 13.98
CA SER A 308 47.18 -12.27 13.66
C SER A 308 45.71 -12.61 13.41
N LEU A 309 45.42 -13.75 12.77
CA LEU A 309 44.04 -14.23 12.57
C LEU A 309 43.41 -14.68 13.89
N ILE A 310 44.18 -15.34 14.77
CA ILE A 310 43.72 -15.70 16.11
C ILE A 310 43.41 -14.44 16.92
N ASP A 311 44.27 -13.42 16.83
CA ASP A 311 44.10 -12.13 17.49
C ASP A 311 42.89 -11.36 16.95
N MET A 312 42.69 -11.38 15.63
CA MET A 312 41.51 -10.81 14.96
C MET A 312 40.23 -11.40 15.54
N VAL A 313 40.09 -12.72 15.47
CA VAL A 313 38.86 -13.39 15.92
C VAL A 313 38.66 -13.26 17.42
N SER A 314 39.74 -13.35 18.20
CA SER A 314 39.63 -13.31 19.66
C SER A 314 39.26 -11.94 20.23
N LYS A 315 39.73 -10.86 19.60
CA LYS A 315 39.46 -9.49 20.05
C LYS A 315 38.22 -8.90 19.37
N MET A 316 38.08 -9.05 18.05
CA MET A 316 36.94 -8.47 17.33
C MET A 316 35.70 -9.35 17.37
N GLY A 317 35.83 -10.66 17.59
CA GLY A 317 34.67 -11.55 17.73
C GLY A 317 33.73 -11.13 18.85
N VAL A 318 34.25 -10.79 20.04
CA VAL A 318 33.44 -10.33 21.16
C VAL A 318 32.86 -8.92 20.92
N VAL A 319 33.65 -8.00 20.38
CA VAL A 319 33.24 -6.61 20.11
C VAL A 319 32.11 -6.58 19.09
N THR A 320 32.28 -7.30 17.98
CA THR A 320 31.26 -7.39 16.92
C THR A 320 30.04 -8.18 17.40
N LEU A 321 30.19 -9.23 18.21
CA LEU A 321 29.05 -9.94 18.79
C LEU A 321 28.16 -8.98 19.61
N PHE A 322 28.74 -8.19 20.51
CA PHE A 322 27.95 -7.23 21.31
C PHE A 322 27.29 -6.16 20.44
N CYS A 323 27.99 -5.64 19.42
CA CYS A 323 27.42 -4.69 18.47
C CYS A 323 26.21 -5.27 17.71
N ASN A 324 26.32 -6.52 17.24
CA ASN A 324 25.22 -7.18 16.52
C ASN A 324 24.08 -7.58 17.46
N ILE A 325 24.36 -8.00 18.70
CA ILE A 325 23.32 -8.30 19.70
C ILE A 325 22.52 -7.04 20.05
N THR A 326 23.17 -5.92 20.32
CA THR A 326 22.46 -4.68 20.67
C THR A 326 21.60 -4.18 19.51
N ALA A 327 22.12 -4.24 18.27
CA ALA A 327 21.35 -3.94 17.07
C ALA A 327 20.17 -4.92 16.89
N ALA A 328 20.41 -6.22 17.03
CA ALA A 328 19.39 -7.25 16.90
C ALA A 328 18.27 -7.09 17.95
N ILE A 329 18.60 -6.75 19.20
CA ILE A 329 17.62 -6.42 20.23
C ILE A 329 16.80 -5.19 19.82
N GLY A 330 17.45 -4.14 19.30
CA GLY A 330 16.76 -2.95 18.81
C GLY A 330 15.70 -3.27 17.76
N PHE A 331 16.00 -4.16 16.80
CA PHE A 331 15.01 -4.63 15.83
C PHE A 331 13.99 -5.61 16.43
N ALA A 332 14.42 -6.49 17.35
CA ALA A 332 13.55 -7.47 18.00
C ALA A 332 12.45 -6.81 18.84
N VAL A 333 12.64 -5.59 19.33
CA VAL A 333 11.58 -4.81 20.00
C VAL A 333 10.37 -4.61 19.08
N PHE A 334 10.55 -4.48 17.76
CA PHE A 334 9.41 -4.40 16.83
C PHE A 334 8.56 -5.68 16.80
N ALA A 335 9.14 -6.84 17.12
CA ALA A 335 8.41 -8.11 17.26
C ALA A 335 7.40 -8.11 18.42
N LEU A 336 7.54 -7.18 19.38
CA LEU A 336 6.62 -7.01 20.50
C LEU A 336 5.45 -6.05 20.16
N THR A 337 5.51 -5.35 19.04
CA THR A 337 4.43 -4.44 18.61
C THR A 337 3.21 -5.23 18.14
N ARG A 338 2.01 -4.63 18.08
CA ARG A 338 0.81 -5.35 17.61
C ARG A 338 0.68 -5.43 16.08
N SER A 339 1.40 -4.58 15.34
CA SER A 339 1.35 -4.54 13.88
C SER A 339 2.09 -5.74 13.27
N ALA A 340 1.42 -6.53 12.44
CA ALA A 340 2.04 -7.71 11.82
C ALA A 340 3.24 -7.32 10.95
N ILE A 341 3.13 -6.23 10.18
CA ILE A 341 4.21 -5.75 9.31
C ILE A 341 5.47 -5.40 10.12
N LEU A 342 5.30 -4.73 11.28
CA LEU A 342 6.42 -4.39 12.16
C LEU A 342 7.01 -5.63 12.84
N LYS A 343 6.17 -6.60 13.23
CA LYS A 343 6.65 -7.87 13.79
C LYS A 343 7.51 -8.65 12.81
N GLU A 344 7.01 -8.81 11.58
CA GLU A 344 7.71 -9.50 10.49
C GLU A 344 9.05 -8.81 10.22
N PHE A 345 9.05 -7.47 10.10
CA PHE A 345 10.25 -6.67 9.91
C PHE A 345 11.29 -6.85 11.03
N GLY A 346 10.86 -6.69 12.28
CA GLY A 346 11.74 -6.80 13.45
C GLY A 346 12.36 -8.17 13.63
N ALA A 347 11.55 -9.22 13.46
CA ALA A 347 12.02 -10.61 13.59
C ALA A 347 13.04 -10.96 12.50
N VAL A 348 12.74 -10.67 11.23
CA VAL A 348 13.65 -10.99 10.11
C VAL A 348 14.93 -10.16 10.21
N ALA A 349 14.83 -8.85 10.50
CA ALA A 349 16.01 -7.99 10.63
C ALA A 349 16.91 -8.44 11.80
N GLY A 350 16.34 -8.69 12.99
CA GLY A 350 17.11 -9.12 14.16
C GLY A 350 17.84 -10.45 13.94
N ILE A 351 17.17 -11.45 13.35
CA ILE A 351 17.79 -12.73 13.01
C ILE A 351 18.87 -12.55 11.94
N SER A 352 18.62 -11.76 10.91
CA SER A 352 19.58 -11.50 9.82
C SER A 352 20.86 -10.85 10.32
N ILE A 353 20.77 -9.93 11.30
CA ILE A 353 21.93 -9.28 11.93
C ILE A 353 22.79 -10.29 12.70
N MET A 354 22.16 -11.21 13.43
CA MET A 354 22.91 -12.27 14.12
C MET A 354 23.57 -13.24 13.14
N LEU A 355 22.89 -13.56 12.03
CA LEU A 355 23.45 -14.46 11.03
C LEU A 355 24.57 -13.82 10.21
N ILE A 356 24.51 -12.53 9.89
CA ILE A 356 25.63 -11.85 9.22
C ILE A 356 26.86 -11.79 10.12
N PHE A 357 26.69 -11.69 11.45
CA PHE A 357 27.79 -11.88 12.39
C PHE A 357 28.41 -13.28 12.23
N VAL A 358 27.59 -14.35 12.24
CA VAL A 358 28.10 -15.73 12.06
C VAL A 358 28.82 -15.91 10.72
N VAL A 359 28.25 -15.39 9.63
CA VAL A 359 28.86 -15.42 8.30
C VAL A 359 30.21 -14.70 8.30
N SER A 360 30.29 -13.47 8.83
CA SER A 360 31.54 -12.72 8.89
C SER A 360 32.59 -13.38 9.79
N PHE A 361 32.17 -13.94 10.93
CA PHE A 361 33.02 -14.65 11.88
C PHE A 361 33.65 -15.91 11.29
N ILE A 362 32.96 -16.61 10.39
CA ILE A 362 33.47 -17.81 9.72
C ILE A 362 34.24 -17.45 8.45
N LEU A 363 33.62 -16.69 7.55
CA LEU A 363 34.11 -16.47 6.19
C LEU A 363 35.40 -15.65 6.19
N LEU A 364 35.49 -14.58 6.98
CA LEU A 364 36.65 -13.68 6.98
C LEU A 364 37.95 -14.40 7.39
N PRO A 365 38.06 -15.00 8.60
CA PRO A 365 39.29 -15.69 8.98
C PRO A 365 39.61 -16.88 8.08
N ALA A 366 38.61 -17.65 7.64
CA ALA A 366 38.81 -18.80 6.79
C ALA A 366 39.45 -18.40 5.45
N VAL A 367 38.89 -17.40 4.77
CA VAL A 367 39.39 -16.94 3.46
C VAL A 367 40.71 -16.17 3.61
N LEU A 368 40.85 -15.28 4.59
CA LEU A 368 42.12 -14.57 4.84
C LEU A 368 43.26 -15.54 5.16
N SER A 369 42.98 -16.69 5.80
CA SER A 369 44.00 -17.72 6.03
C SER A 369 44.52 -18.37 4.74
N LEU A 370 43.72 -18.37 3.66
CA LEU A 370 44.07 -18.95 2.36
C LEU A 370 44.69 -17.92 1.40
N LEU A 371 44.35 -16.64 1.56
CA LEU A 371 44.91 -15.54 0.76
C LEU A 371 46.36 -15.22 1.12
N PRO A 372 47.15 -14.58 0.25
CA PRO A 372 48.49 -14.11 0.62
C PRO A 372 48.45 -13.07 1.76
N VAL A 373 49.59 -12.87 2.42
CA VAL A 373 49.73 -11.82 3.45
C VAL A 373 49.39 -10.43 2.91
N PRO A 374 48.85 -9.52 3.73
CA PRO A 374 48.42 -8.20 3.27
C PRO A 374 49.61 -7.41 2.73
N LYS A 375 49.43 -6.77 1.58
CA LYS A 375 50.50 -5.97 0.94
C LYS A 375 50.64 -4.62 1.65
N GLU A 376 51.82 -4.00 1.60
CA GLU A 376 52.05 -2.68 2.21
C GLU A 376 51.04 -1.61 1.75
N LYS A 377 50.59 -1.66 0.48
CA LYS A 377 49.57 -0.74 -0.05
C LYS A 377 48.24 -0.83 0.72
N GLU A 378 47.89 -2.01 1.22
CA GLU A 378 46.66 -2.31 1.95
C GLU A 378 46.75 -1.89 3.43
N LEU A 379 47.98 -1.63 3.92
CA LEU A 379 48.26 -1.19 5.29
C LEU A 379 48.39 0.34 5.40
N LYS A 380 48.58 1.06 4.28
CA LYS A 380 48.81 2.52 4.27
C LYS A 380 47.71 3.35 4.94
N TYR A 381 46.45 2.89 4.96
CA TYR A 381 45.36 3.65 5.60
C TYR A 381 45.57 3.79 7.11
N LEU A 382 46.30 2.87 7.75
CA LEU A 382 46.60 2.89 9.19
C LEU A 382 47.52 4.05 9.58
N HIS A 383 48.29 4.60 8.64
CA HIS A 383 49.21 5.71 8.87
C HIS A 383 48.73 7.02 8.21
N SER A 384 47.43 7.15 7.94
CA SER A 384 46.90 8.34 7.28
C SER A 384 47.07 9.59 8.15
N LYS A 385 47.98 10.49 7.73
CA LYS A 385 48.28 11.75 8.44
C LYS A 385 47.05 12.63 8.64
N TRP A 386 46.13 12.64 7.65
CA TRP A 386 44.90 13.42 7.74
C TRP A 386 43.95 12.86 8.81
N VAL A 387 43.77 11.54 8.87
CA VAL A 387 42.92 10.90 9.88
C VAL A 387 43.48 11.17 11.28
N HIS A 388 44.78 11.03 11.47
CA HIS A 388 45.43 11.36 12.75
C HIS A 388 45.26 12.83 13.14
N ALA A 389 45.41 13.77 12.20
CA ALA A 389 45.21 15.20 12.47
C ALA A 389 43.77 15.52 12.89
N VAL A 390 42.77 14.90 12.23
CA VAL A 390 41.36 15.06 12.60
C VAL A 390 41.09 14.48 13.98
N LEU A 391 41.56 13.26 14.26
CA LEU A 391 41.39 12.61 15.56
C LEU A 391 42.06 13.41 16.69
N ALA A 392 43.28 13.90 16.48
CA ALA A 392 43.99 14.72 17.46
C ALA A 392 43.26 16.04 17.73
N LYS A 393 42.65 16.64 16.70
CA LYS A 393 41.83 17.85 16.86
C LYS A 393 40.55 17.56 17.65
N LEU A 394 39.87 16.45 17.37
CA LEU A 394 38.70 16.01 18.12
C LEU A 394 39.04 15.71 19.58
N GLU A 395 40.15 15.03 19.82
CA GLU A 395 40.67 14.74 21.15
C GLU A 395 40.94 16.04 21.92
N TYR A 396 41.68 16.98 21.31
CA TYR A 396 41.95 18.29 21.89
C TYR A 396 40.65 19.03 22.23
N TRP A 397 39.65 18.99 21.36
CA TRP A 397 38.35 19.62 21.62
C TRP A 397 37.60 18.96 22.78
N VAL A 398 37.52 17.63 22.80
CA VAL A 398 36.80 16.87 23.84
C VAL A 398 37.41 17.12 25.21
N PHE A 399 38.74 17.15 25.33
CA PHE A 399 39.40 17.32 26.63
C PHE A 399 39.46 18.78 27.11
N ASN A 400 39.69 19.76 26.22
CA ASN A 400 39.84 21.17 26.62
C ASN A 400 38.51 21.94 26.70
N TYR A 401 37.52 21.57 25.89
CA TYR A 401 36.22 22.26 25.85
C TYR A 401 35.07 21.44 26.42
N LYS A 402 35.35 20.45 27.29
CA LYS A 402 34.34 19.52 27.84
C LYS A 402 33.10 20.19 28.43
N LYS A 403 33.24 21.29 29.17
CA LYS A 403 32.11 22.01 29.79
C LYS A 403 31.21 22.67 28.74
N GLN A 404 31.82 23.23 27.69
CA GLN A 404 31.08 23.84 26.58
C GLN A 404 30.36 22.77 25.76
N ILE A 405 31.02 21.66 25.47
CA ILE A 405 30.41 20.52 24.74
C ILE A 405 29.21 19.97 25.51
N LEU A 406 29.35 19.75 26.83
CA LEU A 406 28.23 19.30 27.67
C LEU A 406 27.10 20.33 27.73
N GLY A 407 27.43 21.63 27.86
CA GLY A 407 26.44 22.71 27.84
C GLY A 407 25.66 22.78 26.54
N ILE A 408 26.35 22.74 25.39
CA ILE A 408 25.74 22.74 24.05
C ILE A 408 24.88 21.49 23.87
N THR A 409 25.37 20.31 24.30
CA THR A 409 24.61 19.06 24.21
C THR A 409 23.33 19.12 25.05
N ALA A 410 23.40 19.66 26.27
CA ALA A 410 22.22 19.85 27.12
C ALA A 410 21.21 20.81 26.48
N VAL A 411 21.66 21.92 25.91
CA VAL A 411 20.79 22.86 25.18
C VAL A 411 20.14 22.18 23.97
N LEU A 412 20.91 21.42 23.18
CA LEU A 412 20.37 20.66 22.04
C LEU A 412 19.35 19.61 22.47
N LEU A 413 19.56 18.94 23.61
CA LEU A 413 18.59 18.01 24.18
C LEU A 413 17.30 18.70 24.60
N VAL A 414 17.37 19.88 25.24
CA VAL A 414 16.19 20.67 25.61
C VAL A 414 15.43 21.11 24.36
N ILE A 415 16.13 21.65 23.35
CA ILE A 415 15.51 22.05 22.07
C ILE A 415 14.85 20.85 21.38
N SER A 416 15.53 19.70 21.35
CA SER A 416 14.98 18.47 20.78
C SER A 416 13.75 17.98 21.54
N GLY A 417 13.76 18.07 22.88
CA GLY A 417 12.61 17.76 23.72
C GLY A 417 11.40 18.67 23.47
N LEU A 418 11.64 19.99 23.34
CA LEU A 418 10.60 20.95 22.94
C LEU A 418 10.08 20.68 21.53
N GLY A 419 10.96 20.23 20.62
CA GLY A 419 10.58 19.81 19.26
C GLY A 419 9.67 18.58 19.26
N ILE A 420 9.97 17.58 20.10
CA ILE A 420 9.15 16.37 20.25
C ILE A 420 7.72 16.71 20.70
N MET A 421 7.54 17.74 21.55
CA MET A 421 6.21 18.18 21.98
C MET A 421 5.34 18.74 20.84
N ARG A 422 5.93 19.09 19.69
CA ARG A 422 5.20 19.56 18.51
C ARG A 422 4.89 18.46 17.50
N LEU A 423 5.26 17.21 17.78
CA LEU A 423 5.10 16.10 16.84
C LEU A 423 3.61 15.73 16.74
N GLN A 424 3.04 15.89 15.54
CA GLN A 424 1.65 15.53 15.24
C GLN A 424 1.61 14.19 14.53
N THR A 425 0.77 13.27 15.02
CA THR A 425 0.48 12.00 14.36
C THR A 425 -0.60 12.22 13.29
N LEU A 426 -0.20 12.40 12.05
CA LEU A 426 -1.07 12.47 10.88
C LEU A 426 -0.76 11.29 9.98
N ALA A 427 -1.76 10.44 9.70
CA ALA A 427 -1.66 9.42 8.67
C ALA A 427 -2.77 9.67 7.64
N ARG A 428 -2.34 9.82 6.39
CA ARG A 428 -3.17 9.89 5.18
C ARG A 428 -2.71 8.81 4.23
N ILE A 429 -3.59 8.33 3.36
CA ILE A 429 -3.29 7.20 2.46
C ILE A 429 -2.30 7.63 1.36
N VAL A 430 -2.34 8.90 0.96
CA VAL A 430 -1.59 9.40 -0.20
C VAL A 430 -0.55 10.47 0.14
N ASP A 431 -0.38 10.85 1.42
CA ASP A 431 0.66 11.80 1.84
C ASP A 431 2.09 11.25 1.68
N ASP A 432 2.26 9.93 1.60
CA ASP A 432 3.55 9.29 1.32
C ASP A 432 3.98 9.43 -0.15
N LEU A 433 3.08 9.89 -1.04
CA LEU A 433 3.39 10.13 -2.44
C LEU A 433 3.86 11.59 -2.65
N PRO A 434 4.82 11.82 -3.57
CA PRO A 434 5.23 13.19 -3.91
C PRO A 434 4.05 14.05 -4.34
N LYS A 435 3.98 15.31 -3.92
CA LYS A 435 2.88 16.23 -4.29
C LYS A 435 2.81 16.53 -5.80
N GLU A 436 3.95 16.39 -6.48
CA GLU A 436 4.08 16.52 -7.93
C GLU A 436 3.52 15.31 -8.70
N ASP A 437 3.27 14.20 -7.99
CA ASP A 437 2.87 12.93 -8.59
C ASP A 437 1.50 13.01 -9.25
N ILE A 438 1.35 12.30 -10.37
CA ILE A 438 0.08 12.23 -11.10
C ILE A 438 -1.03 11.61 -10.25
N ILE A 439 -0.72 10.64 -9.37
CA ILE A 439 -1.71 10.03 -8.48
C ILE A 439 -2.26 11.04 -7.48
N TYR A 440 -1.38 11.89 -6.93
CA TYR A 440 -1.80 12.93 -5.99
C TYR A 440 -2.67 13.97 -6.69
N LYS A 441 -2.27 14.42 -7.89
CA LYS A 441 -3.02 15.37 -8.73
C LYS A 441 -4.39 14.80 -9.14
N ASP A 442 -4.44 13.55 -9.57
CA ASP A 442 -5.69 12.87 -9.95
C ASP A 442 -6.61 12.66 -8.75
N LEU A 443 -6.07 12.27 -7.58
CA LEU A 443 -6.88 12.18 -6.36
C LEU A 443 -7.50 13.55 -6.01
N LYS A 444 -6.72 14.63 -6.09
CA LYS A 444 -7.22 15.99 -5.84
C LYS A 444 -8.29 16.40 -6.85
N PHE A 445 -8.18 15.98 -8.10
CA PHE A 445 -9.24 16.15 -9.10
C PHE A 445 -10.56 15.50 -8.65
N PHE A 446 -10.51 14.27 -8.12
CA PHE A 446 -11.72 13.60 -7.63
C PHE A 446 -12.24 14.18 -6.31
N GLU A 447 -11.35 14.68 -5.44
CA GLU A 447 -11.75 15.39 -4.21
C GLU A 447 -12.50 16.68 -4.52
N SER A 448 -12.04 17.47 -5.49
CA SER A 448 -12.69 18.73 -5.86
C SER A 448 -13.97 18.55 -6.66
N ASN A 449 -14.02 17.57 -7.58
CA ASN A 449 -15.17 17.37 -8.47
C ASN A 449 -16.23 16.43 -7.89
N PHE A 450 -15.86 15.49 -7.03
CA PHE A 450 -16.79 14.47 -6.56
C PHE A 450 -16.71 14.23 -5.05
N LYS A 451 -16.15 15.18 -4.28
CA LYS A 451 -16.01 15.10 -2.81
C LYS A 451 -15.22 13.88 -2.32
N GLY A 452 -14.34 13.33 -3.17
CA GLY A 452 -13.40 12.26 -2.85
C GLY A 452 -13.86 10.87 -3.28
N VAL A 453 -12.98 9.89 -3.13
CA VAL A 453 -13.15 8.50 -3.65
C VAL A 453 -12.77 7.44 -2.62
N MET A 454 -12.45 7.84 -1.40
CA MET A 454 -12.15 6.91 -0.32
C MET A 454 -13.46 6.35 0.25
N PRO A 455 -13.64 5.02 0.30
CA PRO A 455 -14.88 4.43 0.81
C PRO A 455 -14.93 4.50 2.33
N LEU A 456 -16.04 4.98 2.86
CA LEU A 456 -16.47 4.89 4.24
C LEU A 456 -17.79 4.13 4.29
N GLU A 457 -17.78 2.98 4.96
CA GLU A 457 -18.93 2.09 5.05
C GLU A 457 -19.56 2.18 6.43
N ILE A 458 -20.85 2.53 6.48
CA ILE A 458 -21.63 2.59 7.71
C ILE A 458 -22.66 1.46 7.68
N VAL A 459 -22.52 0.49 8.58
CA VAL A 459 -23.46 -0.61 8.74
C VAL A 459 -24.46 -0.26 9.83
N LEU A 460 -25.75 -0.29 9.50
CA LEU A 460 -26.84 -0.11 10.44
C LEU A 460 -27.51 -1.46 10.73
N ASP A 461 -27.60 -1.82 12.00
CA ASP A 461 -28.29 -3.03 12.48
C ASP A 461 -29.63 -2.64 13.13
N SER A 462 -30.73 -3.12 12.55
CA SER A 462 -32.09 -2.91 13.09
C SER A 462 -32.36 -3.69 14.39
N LYS A 463 -31.44 -4.57 14.81
CA LYS A 463 -31.52 -5.49 15.96
C LYS A 463 -32.69 -6.48 15.91
N LYS A 464 -33.45 -6.51 14.82
CA LYS A 464 -34.61 -7.38 14.61
C LYS A 464 -34.47 -8.11 13.29
N ARG A 465 -34.62 -9.43 13.30
CA ARG A 465 -34.67 -10.22 12.07
C ARG A 465 -35.86 -9.76 11.22
N ARG A 466 -35.64 -9.51 9.92
CA ARG A 466 -36.62 -8.89 9.01
C ARG A 466 -37.08 -7.49 9.42
N GLY A 467 -36.30 -6.79 10.25
CA GLY A 467 -36.59 -5.41 10.67
C GLY A 467 -36.56 -4.39 9.52
N LEU A 468 -35.90 -4.73 8.42
CA LEU A 468 -35.80 -3.93 7.20
C LEU A 468 -36.78 -4.36 6.10
N SER A 469 -37.79 -5.16 6.44
CA SER A 469 -38.79 -5.63 5.48
C SER A 469 -40.17 -5.01 5.70
N GLY A 470 -40.88 -4.78 4.60
CA GLY A 470 -42.25 -4.27 4.61
C GLY A 470 -42.39 -2.82 5.10
N MET A 471 -43.63 -2.39 5.37
CA MET A 471 -43.95 -0.99 5.62
C MET A 471 -43.32 -0.41 6.90
N ARG A 472 -43.01 -1.26 7.90
CA ARG A 472 -42.32 -0.84 9.12
C ARG A 472 -40.87 -0.40 8.86
N ALA A 473 -40.28 -0.87 7.77
CA ALA A 473 -38.93 -0.49 7.37
C ALA A 473 -38.85 0.96 6.89
N LEU A 474 -39.96 1.57 6.43
CA LEU A 474 -39.98 2.97 5.99
C LEU A 474 -39.52 3.93 7.08
N ASN A 475 -39.87 3.66 8.34
CA ASN A 475 -39.40 4.47 9.47
C ASN A 475 -37.89 4.30 9.74
N VAL A 476 -37.31 3.15 9.39
CA VAL A 476 -35.87 2.94 9.49
C VAL A 476 -35.17 3.63 8.33
N TYR A 477 -35.71 3.51 7.12
CA TYR A 477 -35.20 4.18 5.93
C TYR A 477 -35.30 5.69 6.02
N SER A 478 -36.34 6.26 6.64
CA SER A 478 -36.42 7.71 6.88
C SER A 478 -35.32 8.22 7.81
N LYS A 479 -35.04 7.49 8.90
CA LYS A 479 -33.91 7.82 9.78
C LYS A 479 -32.56 7.67 9.08
N LEU A 480 -32.41 6.63 8.26
CA LEU A 480 -31.22 6.43 7.43
C LEU A 480 -31.03 7.58 6.44
N ASP A 481 -32.12 8.09 5.87
CA ASP A 481 -32.07 9.20 4.94
C ASP A 481 -31.74 10.52 5.63
N SER A 482 -32.28 10.78 6.83
CA SER A 482 -31.84 11.91 7.65
C SER A 482 -30.35 11.86 7.97
N LEU A 483 -29.82 10.67 8.28
CA LEU A 483 -28.37 10.48 8.46
C LEU A 483 -27.62 10.72 7.15
N ALA A 484 -28.14 10.24 6.02
CA ALA A 484 -27.52 10.44 4.71
C ALA A 484 -27.48 11.92 4.30
N GLN A 485 -28.53 12.68 4.60
CA GLN A 485 -28.59 14.13 4.39
C GLN A 485 -27.57 14.86 5.27
N PHE A 486 -27.50 14.54 6.56
CA PHE A 486 -26.50 15.10 7.47
C PHE A 486 -25.05 14.85 6.99
N ILE A 487 -24.76 13.66 6.46
CA ILE A 487 -23.46 13.33 5.88
C ILE A 487 -23.20 14.12 4.59
N ALA A 488 -24.21 14.26 3.73
CA ALA A 488 -24.10 14.97 2.45
C ALA A 488 -23.82 16.48 2.62
N GLU A 489 -24.26 17.07 3.73
CA GLU A 489 -23.98 18.45 4.12
C GLU A 489 -22.52 18.67 4.55
N GLN A 490 -21.80 17.60 4.92
CA GLN A 490 -20.38 17.73 5.29
C GLN A 490 -19.53 18.09 4.06
N PRO A 491 -18.55 19.00 4.19
CA PRO A 491 -17.80 19.52 3.04
C PRO A 491 -16.93 18.46 2.35
N ASN A 492 -16.45 17.45 3.10
CA ASN A 492 -15.49 16.44 2.62
C ASN A 492 -16.14 15.07 2.34
N MET A 493 -17.47 14.99 2.30
CA MET A 493 -18.19 13.73 2.11
C MET A 493 -19.21 13.86 0.98
N ARG A 494 -19.22 12.85 0.11
CA ARG A 494 -20.24 12.70 -0.92
C ARG A 494 -21.55 12.26 -0.29
N ARG A 495 -22.66 12.54 -0.99
CA ARG A 495 -23.96 11.94 -0.70
C ARG A 495 -23.82 10.41 -0.58
N PRO A 496 -24.23 9.81 0.56
CA PRO A 496 -24.17 8.36 0.74
C PRO A 496 -25.05 7.61 -0.24
N LEU A 497 -24.58 6.44 -0.68
CA LEU A 497 -25.36 5.47 -1.45
C LEU A 497 -25.90 4.38 -0.53
N GLY A 498 -27.17 4.04 -0.70
CA GLY A 498 -27.80 2.95 0.05
C GLY A 498 -29.21 2.67 -0.46
N VAL A 499 -29.95 1.85 0.29
CA VAL A 499 -31.34 1.50 -0.05
C VAL A 499 -32.22 2.74 -0.20
N GLY A 500 -32.02 3.76 0.63
CA GLY A 500 -32.77 5.01 0.58
C GLY A 500 -32.72 5.70 -0.78
N GLU A 501 -31.53 5.88 -1.34
CA GLU A 501 -31.36 6.49 -2.68
C GLU A 501 -31.98 5.61 -3.77
N GLY A 502 -31.87 4.29 -3.67
CA GLY A 502 -32.56 3.37 -4.57
C GLY A 502 -34.08 3.51 -4.51
N LEU A 503 -34.65 3.71 -3.32
CA LEU A 503 -36.09 3.95 -3.14
C LEU A 503 -36.54 5.31 -3.68
N LYS A 504 -35.74 6.38 -3.52
CA LYS A 504 -36.01 7.69 -4.15
C LYS A 504 -36.02 7.58 -5.66
N PHE A 505 -35.04 6.86 -6.22
CA PHE A 505 -34.92 6.62 -7.65
C PHE A 505 -36.11 5.81 -8.19
N ALA A 506 -36.57 4.80 -7.45
CA ALA A 506 -37.80 4.06 -7.78
C ALA A 506 -39.05 4.94 -7.73
N LYS A 507 -39.18 5.80 -6.72
CA LYS A 507 -40.32 6.71 -6.61
C LYS A 507 -40.39 7.66 -7.81
N GLN A 508 -39.28 8.30 -8.18
CA GLN A 508 -39.22 9.14 -9.37
C GLN A 508 -39.66 8.37 -10.62
N GLY A 509 -39.17 7.14 -10.81
CA GLY A 509 -39.58 6.31 -11.96
C GLY A 509 -41.06 5.89 -11.95
N PHE A 510 -41.66 5.75 -10.77
CA PHE A 510 -43.08 5.43 -10.63
C PHE A 510 -43.99 6.61 -11.01
N TYR A 511 -43.57 7.83 -10.69
CA TYR A 511 -44.25 9.08 -11.05
C TYR A 511 -43.68 9.67 -12.35
N GLU A 512 -43.60 8.84 -13.39
CA GLU A 512 -43.28 9.24 -14.77
C GLU A 512 -41.95 10.02 -14.95
N GLY A 513 -40.99 9.84 -14.04
CA GLY A 513 -39.67 10.46 -14.13
C GLY A 513 -39.59 11.89 -13.58
N ASP A 514 -40.65 12.40 -12.95
CA ASP A 514 -40.67 13.75 -12.36
C ASP A 514 -39.64 13.88 -11.22
N SER A 515 -38.66 14.79 -11.38
CA SER A 515 -37.59 15.00 -10.42
C SER A 515 -38.07 15.60 -9.10
N PHE A 516 -39.26 16.23 -9.05
CA PHE A 516 -39.89 16.64 -7.78
C PHE A 516 -40.27 15.45 -6.90
N ASN A 517 -40.45 14.26 -7.50
CA ASN A 517 -40.76 13.02 -6.79
C ASN A 517 -39.52 12.23 -6.35
N TYR A 518 -38.30 12.79 -6.49
CA TYR A 518 -37.06 12.23 -5.94
C TYR A 518 -36.99 12.42 -4.42
N ALA A 519 -37.90 11.74 -3.71
CA ALA A 519 -38.02 11.78 -2.27
C ALA A 519 -38.25 10.36 -1.74
N LEU A 520 -38.05 10.17 -0.42
CA LEU A 520 -38.34 8.86 0.15
C LEU A 520 -39.83 8.53 -0.02
N PRO A 521 -40.16 7.26 -0.28
CA PRO A 521 -41.55 6.84 -0.29
C PRO A 521 -42.21 6.97 1.08
N ASN A 522 -43.47 7.41 1.09
CA ASN A 522 -44.29 7.55 2.29
C ASN A 522 -45.34 6.43 2.40
N SER A 523 -46.27 6.54 3.34
CA SER A 523 -47.33 5.55 3.53
C SER A 523 -48.28 5.40 2.33
N PHE A 524 -48.48 6.45 1.54
CA PHE A 524 -49.31 6.42 0.33
C PHE A 524 -48.60 5.69 -0.83
N ASP A 525 -47.27 5.73 -0.84
CA ASP A 525 -46.43 5.00 -1.78
C ASP A 525 -46.30 3.48 -1.43
N GLY A 526 -46.88 3.05 -0.31
CA GLY A 526 -46.71 1.72 0.26
C GLY A 526 -47.14 0.57 -0.66
N ALA A 527 -48.07 0.82 -1.60
CA ALA A 527 -48.56 -0.19 -2.54
C ALA A 527 -47.45 -0.69 -3.49
N PHE A 528 -46.65 0.20 -4.10
CA PHE A 528 -45.55 -0.21 -4.97
C PHE A 528 -44.30 -0.57 -4.17
N VAL A 529 -43.99 0.16 -3.10
CA VAL A 529 -42.77 -0.06 -2.29
C VAL A 529 -42.79 -1.40 -1.57
N GLY A 530 -43.99 -1.85 -1.16
CA GLY A 530 -44.18 -3.12 -0.46
C GLY A 530 -43.74 -4.34 -1.27
N GLU A 531 -43.85 -4.33 -2.60
CA GLU A 531 -43.42 -5.44 -3.46
C GLU A 531 -41.89 -5.57 -3.51
N TYR A 532 -41.18 -4.43 -3.59
CA TYR A 532 -39.71 -4.40 -3.65
C TYR A 532 -39.02 -4.60 -2.30
N LEU A 533 -39.70 -4.29 -1.18
CA LEU A 533 -39.19 -4.48 0.19
C LEU A 533 -39.57 -5.84 0.81
N ARG A 534 -40.26 -6.72 0.07
CA ARG A 534 -40.58 -8.07 0.54
C ARG A 534 -39.41 -9.04 0.26
N PRO A 535 -39.05 -9.90 1.23
CA PRO A 535 -38.11 -10.99 0.97
C PRO A 535 -38.75 -11.98 -0.02
N SER A 536 -38.04 -12.35 -1.10
CA SER A 536 -38.50 -13.37 -2.07
C SER A 536 -38.66 -14.71 -1.37
N LYS A 537 -39.71 -15.46 -1.74
CA LYS A 537 -40.00 -16.79 -1.19
C LYS A 537 -38.96 -17.85 -1.63
N ASP A 538 -38.25 -17.64 -2.74
CA ASP A 538 -37.37 -18.66 -3.35
C ASP A 538 -35.94 -18.18 -3.68
N GLY A 539 -35.50 -17.05 -3.13
CA GLY A 539 -34.13 -16.55 -3.35
C GLY A 539 -33.84 -16.01 -4.76
N GLN A 540 -34.69 -16.29 -5.76
CA GLN A 540 -34.66 -15.62 -7.05
C GLN A 540 -35.22 -14.19 -6.93
N ALA A 541 -34.58 -13.27 -7.63
CA ALA A 541 -34.97 -11.87 -7.71
C ALA A 541 -35.63 -11.64 -9.07
N ASP A 542 -36.94 -11.34 -9.06
CA ASP A 542 -37.74 -11.25 -10.27
C ASP A 542 -37.20 -10.21 -11.26
N ASN A 543 -36.66 -9.07 -10.78
CA ASN A 543 -36.15 -7.99 -11.62
C ASN A 543 -34.77 -7.45 -11.17
N ASN A 544 -33.99 -6.88 -12.12
CA ASN A 544 -32.64 -6.33 -11.89
C ASN A 544 -32.58 -5.26 -10.79
N PHE A 545 -33.61 -4.43 -10.66
CA PHE A 545 -33.68 -3.40 -9.61
C PHE A 545 -33.77 -3.99 -8.19
N SER A 546 -34.51 -5.08 -8.01
CA SER A 546 -34.60 -5.77 -6.71
C SER A 546 -33.28 -6.40 -6.29
N ARG A 547 -32.45 -6.87 -7.24
CA ARG A 547 -31.07 -7.31 -6.97
C ARG A 547 -30.18 -6.17 -6.51
N MET A 548 -30.29 -5.00 -7.14
CA MET A 548 -29.55 -3.80 -6.74
C MET A 548 -29.88 -3.40 -5.29
N LEU A 549 -31.16 -3.29 -4.93
CA LEU A 549 -31.56 -2.95 -3.55
C LEU A 549 -31.08 -3.98 -2.53
N ARG A 550 -31.14 -5.27 -2.88
CA ARG A 550 -30.64 -6.36 -2.01
C ARG A 550 -29.13 -6.33 -1.80
N SER A 551 -28.34 -5.77 -2.70
CA SER A 551 -26.88 -5.62 -2.49
C SER A 551 -26.51 -4.68 -1.34
N PHE A 552 -27.49 -3.92 -0.83
CA PHE A 552 -27.32 -3.02 0.32
C PHE A 552 -27.89 -3.60 1.63
N VAL A 553 -28.56 -4.75 1.60
CA VAL A 553 -29.23 -5.37 2.75
C VAL A 553 -28.72 -6.81 2.95
N ASP A 554 -28.51 -7.22 4.20
CA ASP A 554 -28.11 -8.59 4.49
C ASP A 554 -29.22 -9.61 4.19
N THR A 555 -28.84 -10.89 4.10
CA THR A 555 -29.78 -11.99 3.80
C THR A 555 -30.89 -12.14 4.84
N ALA A 556 -30.66 -11.71 6.09
CA ALA A 556 -31.64 -11.73 7.17
C ALA A 556 -32.59 -10.52 7.17
N SER A 557 -32.37 -9.52 6.30
CA SER A 557 -33.05 -8.23 6.30
C SER A 557 -33.05 -7.56 7.67
N GLN A 558 -31.92 -7.67 8.37
CA GLN A 558 -31.64 -7.10 9.66
C GLN A 558 -30.65 -5.94 9.56
N ARG A 559 -29.63 -6.05 8.70
CA ARG A 559 -28.56 -5.07 8.52
C ARG A 559 -28.60 -4.44 7.14
N THR A 560 -28.31 -3.15 7.06
CA THR A 560 -28.13 -2.42 5.80
C THR A 560 -26.85 -1.61 5.85
N ARG A 561 -26.27 -1.33 4.68
CA ARG A 561 -25.10 -0.45 4.56
C ARG A 561 -25.42 0.89 3.92
N LEU A 562 -24.65 1.91 4.29
CA LEU A 562 -24.51 3.18 3.62
C LEU A 562 -23.05 3.33 3.19
N SER A 563 -22.85 3.44 1.88
CA SER A 563 -21.54 3.59 1.25
C SER A 563 -21.29 5.08 0.98
N VAL A 564 -20.28 5.66 1.61
CA VAL A 564 -19.93 7.08 1.50
C VAL A 564 -18.58 7.19 0.82
N SER A 565 -18.44 8.03 -0.21
CA SER A 565 -17.13 8.42 -0.71
C SER A 565 -16.69 9.70 -0.01
N MET A 566 -15.47 9.74 0.49
CA MET A 566 -14.92 10.90 1.19
C MET A 566 -13.52 11.28 0.69
N ALA A 567 -13.12 12.52 0.98
CA ALA A 567 -11.76 12.98 0.77
C ALA A 567 -10.78 12.34 1.78
N ASP A 568 -9.48 12.37 1.49
CA ASP A 568 -8.45 11.90 2.43
C ASP A 568 -8.24 12.94 3.56
N VAL A 569 -9.12 12.91 4.55
CA VAL A 569 -9.11 13.84 5.71
C VAL A 569 -8.04 13.50 6.75
N GLY A 570 -7.48 12.29 6.69
CA GLY A 570 -6.48 11.78 7.63
C GLY A 570 -7.01 11.39 9.02
N THR A 571 -6.14 10.75 9.81
CA THR A 571 -6.49 10.13 11.10
C THR A 571 -6.93 11.08 12.21
N GLN A 572 -6.59 12.36 12.16
CA GLN A 572 -6.99 13.32 13.20
C GLN A 572 -8.40 13.88 13.00
N GLN A 573 -8.82 14.07 11.75
CA GLN A 573 -10.13 14.62 11.44
C GLN A 573 -11.19 13.53 11.37
N LEU A 574 -10.83 12.32 10.94
CA LEU A 574 -11.78 11.21 10.76
C LEU A 574 -12.65 10.93 12.01
N PRO A 575 -12.14 10.85 13.25
CA PRO A 575 -12.96 10.62 14.44
C PRO A 575 -13.82 11.81 14.88
N ARG A 576 -13.63 13.00 14.31
CA ARG A 576 -14.50 14.16 14.56
C ARG A 576 -15.69 14.20 13.60
N ILE A 577 -15.57 13.50 12.47
CA ILE A 577 -16.61 13.44 11.44
C ILE A 577 -17.50 12.20 11.64
N LEU A 578 -16.92 11.11 12.17
CA LEU A 578 -17.62 9.91 12.64
C LEU A 578 -18.19 10.11 14.04
#